data_AF-A0A926JN08-F1
#
_entry.id   AF-A0A926JN08-F1
#
_cell.length_a   1.000
_cell.length_b   1.000
_cell.length_c   1.000
_cell.angle_alpha   90.00
_cell.angle_beta   90.00
_cell.angle_gamma   90.00
#
_symmetry.space_group_name_H-M   'P 1'
#
loop_
_entity.id
_entity.type
_entity.pdbx_description
1 polymer ?
#
loop_
_entity_poly.entity_id
_entity_poly.type
_entity_poly.pdbx_seq_one_letter_code
_entity_poly.pdbx_strand_id
1 'polypeptide(L)'
;MLRPDPAQRPRLAEIRDNLIARIEEAEREGWRGEVAGLQVSLGGAEAKLAQLDGRSAVHLGMPDLSRVVGRTVTGPEPSADDD
;
A
#
# COMPACT_ATOMS: atom_id res chain seq x y z
N MET A 1 3.72 -8.56 -5.24
CA MET A 1 4.16 -7.42 -4.39
C MET A 1 5.23 -7.93 -3.44
N LEU A 2 6.33 -7.20 -3.29
CA LEU A 2 7.43 -7.55 -2.39
C LEU A 2 7.03 -7.23 -0.95
N ARG A 3 7.05 -8.23 -0.05
CA ARG A 3 6.85 -7.97 1.38
C ARG A 3 8.11 -7.35 1.98
N PRO A 4 7.99 -6.34 2.86
CA PRO A 4 9.15 -5.83 3.61
C PRO A 4 9.76 -6.92 4.48
N ASP A 5 11.09 -6.88 4.64
CA ASP A 5 11.87 -7.86 5.40
C ASP A 5 11.61 -7.70 6.92
N PRO A 6 11.13 -8.76 7.61
CA PRO A 6 10.89 -8.74 9.06
C PRO A 6 12.09 -8.32 9.90
N ALA A 7 13.32 -8.59 9.43
CA ALA A 7 14.53 -8.20 10.14
C ALA A 7 14.72 -6.67 10.22
N GLN A 8 13.98 -5.89 9.42
CA GLN A 8 14.04 -4.42 9.44
C GLN A 8 13.14 -3.78 10.50
N ARG A 9 12.28 -4.55 11.17
CA ARG A 9 11.37 -4.04 12.21
C ARG A 9 12.06 -3.19 13.29
N PRO A 10 13.16 -3.64 13.95
CA PRO A 10 13.82 -2.81 14.97
C PRO A 10 14.31 -1.47 14.41
N ARG A 11 14.93 -1.48 13.23
CA ARG A 11 15.40 -0.27 12.57
C ARG A 11 14.27 0.70 12.23
N LEU A 12 13.12 0.19 11.78
CA LEU A 12 11.95 1.03 11.51
C LEU A 12 11.36 1.64 12.79
N ALA A 13 11.40 0.92 13.91
CA ALA A 13 10.99 1.46 15.20
C ALA A 13 11.92 2.59 15.66
N GLU A 14 13.24 2.43 15.51
CA GLU A 14 14.22 3.48 15.80
C GLU A 14 13.99 4.74 14.93
N ILE A 15 13.69 4.55 13.63
CA ILE A 15 13.36 5.66 12.72
C ILE A 15 12.08 6.37 13.19
N ARG A 16 11.04 5.62 13.56
CA ARG A 16 9.78 6.20 14.07
C ARG A 16 10.03 7.05 15.32
N ASP A 17 10.78 6.52 16.28
CA ASP A 17 11.03 7.21 17.55
C ASP A 17 11.88 8.47 17.33
N ASN A 18 12.85 8.43 16.41
CA ASN A 18 13.60 9.63 16.00
C ASN A 18 12.74 10.69 15.31
N LEU A 19 11.81 10.26 14.44
CA LEU A 19 10.89 11.18 13.76
C LEU A 19 9.96 11.88 14.75
N ILE A 20 9.45 11.15 15.76
CA ILE A 20 8.64 11.74 16.84
C ILE A 20 9.45 12.82 17.58
N ALA A 21 10.67 12.50 18.01
CA ALA A 21 11.52 13.47 18.70
C ALA A 21 11.82 14.72 17.84
N ARG A 22 12.03 14.54 16.53
CA ARG A 22 12.25 15.67 15.59
C ARG A 22 11.00 16.50 15.35
N ILE A 23 9.81 15.89 15.35
CA ILE A 23 8.54 16.61 15.24
C ILE A 23 8.37 17.49 16.47
N GLU A 24 8.56 16.95 17.67
CA GLU A 24 8.46 17.71 18.91
C GLU A 24 9.44 18.89 18.96
N GLU A 25 10.67 18.70 18.50
CA GLU A 25 11.66 19.78 18.37
C GLU A 25 11.21 20.84 17.37
N ALA A 26 10.81 20.43 16.16
CA ALA A 26 10.38 21.36 15.12
C ALA A 26 9.11 22.13 15.50
N GLU A 27 8.22 21.53 16.30
CA GLU A 27 7.05 22.21 16.87
C GLU A 27 7.46 23.25 17.92
N ARG A 28 8.41 22.93 18.81
CA ARG A 28 8.96 23.88 19.80
C ARG A 28 9.65 25.07 19.15
N GLU A 29 10.46 24.82 18.13
CA GLU A 29 11.24 25.83 17.41
C GLU A 29 10.42 26.57 16.34
N GLY A 30 9.16 26.18 16.12
CA GLY A 30 8.27 26.83 15.15
C GLY A 30 8.62 26.56 13.69
N TRP A 31 9.40 25.53 13.39
CA TRP A 31 9.79 25.13 12.03
C TRP A 31 8.67 24.37 11.32
N ARG A 32 7.54 25.06 11.10
CA ARG A 32 6.31 24.50 10.52
C ARG A 32 6.51 23.79 9.17
N GLY A 33 7.45 24.25 8.35
CA GLY A 33 7.79 23.61 7.08
C GLY A 33 8.41 22.22 7.25
N GLU A 34 9.21 22.02 8.31
CA GLU A 34 9.81 20.72 8.60
C GLU A 34 8.81 19.76 9.24
N VAL A 35 7.95 20.25 10.13
CA VAL A 35 6.92 19.43 10.81
C VAL A 35 6.07 18.66 9.80
N ALA A 36 5.59 19.30 8.72
CA ALA A 36 4.76 18.64 7.72
C ALA A 36 5.49 17.49 7.01
N GLY A 37 6.76 17.71 6.62
CA GLY A 37 7.57 16.66 5.98
C GLY A 37 7.93 15.51 6.93
N LEU A 38 8.14 15.82 8.20
CA LEU A 38 8.43 14.82 9.24
C LEU A 38 7.18 13.97 9.55
N GLN A 39 5.98 14.56 9.61
CA GLN A 39 4.73 13.83 9.80
C GLN A 39 4.42 12.86 8.64
N VAL A 40 4.66 13.28 7.39
CA VAL A 40 4.54 12.39 6.22
C VAL A 40 5.51 11.20 6.34
N SER A 41 6.75 11.46 6.75
CA SER A 41 7.76 10.44 6.93
C SER A 41 7.40 9.46 8.07
N LEU A 42 6.83 9.98 9.16
CA LEU A 42 6.34 9.19 10.30
C LEU A 42 5.23 8.23 9.86
N GLY A 43 4.21 8.73 9.16
CA GLY A 43 3.13 7.88 8.63
C GLY A 43 3.64 6.78 7.70
N GLY A 44 4.67 7.07 6.89
CA GLY A 44 5.34 6.07 6.05
C GLY A 44 6.07 4.99 6.85
N ALA A 45 6.72 5.36 7.96
CA ALA A 45 7.39 4.40 8.86
C ALA A 45 6.37 3.51 9.60
N GLU A 46 5.29 4.10 10.11
CA GLU A 46 4.20 3.38 10.77
C GLU A 46 3.49 2.41 9.82
N ALA A 47 3.22 2.81 8.58
CA ALA A 47 2.63 1.94 7.57
C ALA A 47 3.51 0.70 7.28
N LYS A 48 4.83 0.87 7.23
CA LYS A 48 5.77 -0.25 7.04
C LYS A 48 5.81 -1.17 8.26
N LEU A 49 5.78 -0.62 9.48
CA LEU A 49 5.69 -1.42 10.71
C LEU A 49 4.38 -2.22 10.76
N ALA A 50 3.25 -1.62 10.38
CA ALA A 50 1.95 -2.31 10.32
C ALA A 50 1.93 -3.43 9.27
N GLN A 51 2.64 -3.28 8.15
CA GLN A 51 2.85 -4.35 7.17
C GLN A 51 3.68 -5.50 7.74
N LEU A 52 4.75 -5.20 8.50
CA LEU A 52 5.59 -6.21 9.15
C LEU A 52 4.84 -6.96 10.26
N ASP A 53 3.98 -6.28 11.01
CA ASP A 53 3.16 -6.88 12.08
C ASP A 53 1.98 -7.71 11.51
N GLY A 54 1.86 -7.85 10.19
CA GLY A 54 0.78 -8.60 9.54
C GLY A 54 -0.60 -7.96 9.68
N ARG A 55 -0.69 -6.75 10.22
CA ARG A 55 -1.94 -6.00 10.43
C ARG A 55 -2.37 -5.18 9.21
N SER A 56 -1.51 -5.07 8.19
CA SER A 56 -1.92 -4.58 6.89
C SER A 56 -2.51 -5.74 6.07
N ALA A 57 -3.70 -6.21 6.48
CA ALA A 57 -4.62 -6.81 5.52
C ALA A 57 -5.04 -5.67 4.59
N VAL A 58 -4.24 -5.40 3.56
CA VAL A 58 -4.71 -4.59 2.45
C VAL A 58 -5.88 -5.38 1.89
N HIS A 59 -7.12 -4.95 2.17
CA HIS A 59 -8.29 -5.37 1.42
C HIS A 59 -8.12 -4.77 0.01
N LEU A 60 -7.19 -5.34 -0.74
CA LEU A 60 -7.18 -5.25 -2.18
C LEU A 60 -8.43 -6.02 -2.55
N GLY A 61 -9.53 -5.30 -2.79
CA GLY A 61 -10.68 -5.89 -3.43
C GLY A 61 -10.15 -6.59 -4.68
N MET A 62 -10.03 -7.91 -4.62
CA MET A 62 -9.99 -8.73 -5.81
C MET A 62 -11.22 -8.29 -6.59
N PRO A 63 -11.11 -7.71 -7.80
CA PRO A 63 -12.19 -7.93 -8.73
C PRO A 63 -12.24 -9.44 -8.85
N ASP A 64 -13.30 -10.01 -8.29
CA ASP A 64 -13.61 -11.42 -8.41
C ASP A 64 -13.42 -11.80 -9.89
N LEU A 65 -12.32 -12.50 -10.21
CA LEU A 65 -11.99 -12.83 -11.61
C LEU A 65 -13.08 -13.74 -12.21
N SER A 66 -13.93 -14.33 -11.35
CA SER A 66 -15.16 -15.03 -11.70
C SER A 66 -16.20 -14.12 -12.36
N ARG A 67 -16.11 -12.78 -12.24
CA ARG A 67 -16.93 -11.85 -13.03
C ARG A 67 -16.44 -11.68 -14.48
N VAL A 68 -15.20 -12.07 -14.79
CA VAL A 68 -14.64 -12.09 -16.15
C VAL A 68 -14.83 -13.46 -16.84
N VAL A 69 -15.43 -14.45 -16.17
CA VAL A 69 -15.84 -15.71 -16.79
C VAL A 69 -17.35 -15.72 -16.93
N GLY A 70 -17.86 -15.12 -18.01
CA GLY A 70 -19.29 -15.05 -18.22
C GLY A 70 -19.74 -14.41 -19.52
N ARG A 71 -19.00 -14.58 -20.62
CA ARG A 71 -19.56 -14.34 -21.96
C ARG A 71 -18.76 -14.98 -23.09
N THR A 72 -18.52 -16.27 -22.99
CA THR A 72 -18.46 -17.12 -24.19
C THR A 72 -19.88 -17.60 -24.46
N VAL A 73 -20.68 -16.79 -25.16
CA VAL A 73 -21.82 -17.37 -25.86
C VAL A 73 -21.26 -18.07 -27.09
N THR A 74 -21.39 -19.39 -27.05
CA THR A 74 -21.13 -20.33 -28.13
C THR A 74 -22.06 -20.06 -29.33
N GLY A 75 -21.64 -20.48 -30.54
CA GLY A 75 -22.26 -20.18 -31.84
C GLY A 75 -23.65 -20.80 -32.10
N PRO A 76 -24.12 -20.84 -33.38
CA PRO A 76 -23.47 -21.68 -34.40
C PRO A 76 -23.29 -21.05 -35.80
N GLU A 77 -22.11 -21.33 -36.39
CA GLU A 77 -21.80 -21.98 -37.70
C GLU A 77 -22.56 -21.65 -39.03
N PRO A 78 -22.04 -22.07 -40.22
CA PRO A 78 -21.82 -21.22 -41.39
C PRO A 78 -22.85 -21.44 -42.53
N SER A 79 -22.89 -20.54 -43.50
CA SER A 79 -23.50 -20.80 -44.81
C SER A 79 -22.65 -20.18 -45.92
N ALA A 80 -22.07 -21.06 -46.71
CA ALA A 80 -21.60 -20.80 -48.06
C ALA A 80 -22.80 -20.78 -49.03
N ASP A 81 -22.52 -20.36 -50.28
CA ASP A 81 -23.41 -20.26 -51.47
C ASP A 81 -24.28 -18.97 -51.46
N ASP A 82 -24.40 -18.15 -52.52
CA ASP A 82 -24.09 -18.19 -53.96
C ASP A 82 -24.34 -16.75 -54.51
N ASP A 83 -23.44 -16.22 -55.37
CA ASP A 83 -23.67 -15.42 -56.62
C ASP A 83 -22.34 -14.80 -57.12
#